data_AF-A0A9W6GAP0-F1
#
_entry.id   AF-A0A9W6GAP0-F1
#
_cell.length_a   1.000
_cell.length_b   1.000
_cell.length_c   1.000
_cell.angle_alpha   90.00
_cell.angle_beta   90.00
_cell.angle_gamma   90.00
#
_symmetry.space_group_name_H-M   'P 1'
#
loop_
_entity.id
_entity.type
_entity.pdbx_description
1 polymer ?
#
loop_
_entity_poly.entity_id
_entity_poly.type
_entity_poly.pdbx_seq_one_letter_code
_entity_poly.pdbx_strand_id
1 'polypeptide(L)'
;MGVGRLAPHRVRAKYARALAEIPLPVRSREGTDPRALVMIASATVADRELLFGLIPHHPRLWVVFAECEPPILGHLTGLSDATFNGGTSPGSATAPGEPELHITAPEHLDWTRLGGRSATIKREAVAAWQAAQRDCEG
;
A
#
# COMPACT_ATOMS: atom_id res chain seq x y z
N MET A 1 -27.62 9.84 -33.66
CA MET A 1 -26.45 10.51 -33.03
C MET A 1 -26.46 10.15 -31.55
N GLY A 2 -25.45 9.40 -31.09
CA GLY A 2 -25.44 8.73 -29.80
C GLY A 2 -25.24 9.67 -28.61
N VAL A 3 -26.04 9.47 -27.57
CA VAL A 3 -26.09 10.25 -26.33
C VAL A 3 -24.89 9.89 -25.44
N GLY A 4 -23.77 10.60 -25.59
CA GLY A 4 -22.59 10.46 -24.74
C GLY A 4 -22.80 11.11 -23.37
N ARG A 5 -23.61 10.48 -22.51
CA ARG A 5 -23.79 10.92 -21.13
C ARG A 5 -22.46 10.85 -20.39
N LEU A 6 -21.87 12.02 -20.12
CA LEU A 6 -20.85 12.21 -19.08
C LEU A 6 -21.37 11.54 -17.80
N ALA A 7 -20.76 10.41 -17.42
CA ALA A 7 -21.07 9.79 -16.13
C ALA A 7 -20.88 10.85 -15.02
N PRO A 8 -21.85 11.01 -14.10
CA PRO A 8 -21.78 12.04 -13.06
C PRO A 8 -20.45 11.98 -12.33
N HIS A 9 -19.84 13.13 -12.02
CA HIS A 9 -18.53 13.23 -11.37
C HIS A 9 -18.37 12.30 -10.15
N ARG A 10 -19.45 12.09 -9.38
CA ARG A 10 -19.51 11.17 -8.24
C ARG A 10 -19.28 9.70 -8.61
N VAL A 11 -19.77 9.28 -9.78
CA VAL A 11 -19.56 7.94 -10.31
C VAL A 11 -18.09 7.77 -10.70
N ARG A 12 -17.49 8.75 -11.39
CA ARG A 12 -16.05 8.74 -11.70
C ARG A 12 -15.18 8.73 -10.45
N ALA A 13 -15.49 9.54 -9.44
CA ALA A 13 -14.76 9.55 -8.17
C ALA A 13 -14.88 8.21 -7.43
N LYS A 14 -16.07 7.58 -7.44
CA LYS A 14 -16.27 6.26 -6.84
C LYS A 14 -15.48 5.17 -7.59
N TYR A 15 -15.44 5.22 -8.92
CA TYR A 15 -14.65 4.29 -9.73
C TYR A 15 -13.14 4.52 -9.56
N ALA A 16 -12.68 5.77 -9.53
CA ALA A 16 -11.27 6.10 -9.31
C ALA A 16 -10.80 5.62 -7.92
N ARG A 17 -11.61 5.85 -6.88
CA ARG A 17 -11.35 5.33 -5.54
C ARG A 17 -11.33 3.80 -5.53
N ALA A 18 -12.28 3.15 -6.20
CA ALA A 18 -12.30 1.70 -6.30
C ALA A 18 -11.06 1.15 -7.02
N LEU A 19 -10.54 1.84 -8.05
CA LEU A 19 -9.30 1.47 -8.74
C LEU A 19 -8.07 1.69 -7.86
N ALA A 20 -8.00 2.80 -7.14
CA ALA A 20 -6.92 3.08 -6.18
C ALA A 20 -6.89 2.06 -5.04
N GLU A 21 -8.03 1.46 -4.67
CA GLU A 21 -8.10 0.41 -3.66
C GLU A 21 -7.61 -0.97 -4.17
N ILE A 22 -7.41 -1.16 -5.48
CA ILE A 22 -6.94 -2.44 -6.03
C ILE A 22 -5.43 -2.59 -5.76
N PRO A 23 -5.00 -3.67 -5.09
CA PRO A 23 -3.57 -3.94 -4.93
C PRO A 23 -2.94 -4.31 -6.27
N LEU A 24 -1.73 -3.80 -6.50
CA LEU A 24 -0.96 -4.06 -7.72
C LEU A 24 -0.14 -5.34 -7.56
N PRO A 25 -0.42 -6.42 -8.31
CA PRO A 25 0.47 -7.57 -8.34
C PRO A 25 1.80 -7.17 -8.97
N VAL A 26 2.88 -7.27 -8.21
CA VAL A 26 4.24 -7.08 -8.72
C VAL A 26 4.95 -8.42 -8.65
N ARG A 27 5.37 -8.92 -9.81
CA ARG A 27 6.30 -10.06 -9.88
C ARG A 27 7.70 -9.57 -9.52
N SER A 28 7.91 -9.22 -8.26
CA SER A 28 9.23 -8.80 -7.81
C SER A 28 10.11 -10.04 -7.69
N ARG A 29 11.27 -10.00 -8.36
CA ARG A 29 12.32 -11.02 -8.22
C ARG A 29 13.20 -10.78 -6.99
N GLU A 30 13.04 -9.61 -6.36
CA GLU A 30 13.67 -9.24 -5.10
C GLU A 30 12.93 -9.94 -3.96
N GLY A 31 13.40 -11.15 -3.62
CA GLY A 31 13.06 -11.77 -2.36
C GLY A 31 13.69 -10.97 -1.24
N THR A 32 12.92 -10.09 -0.62
CA THR A 32 13.34 -9.41 0.60
C THR A 32 13.42 -10.43 1.73
N ASP A 33 14.44 -10.35 2.58
CA ASP A 33 14.49 -11.13 3.81
C ASP A 33 13.66 -10.39 4.89
N PRO A 34 12.60 -11.00 5.44
CA PRO A 34 11.82 -10.40 6.53
C PRO A 34 12.68 -9.99 7.73
N ARG A 35 13.78 -10.69 7.98
CA ARG A 35 14.68 -10.44 9.11
C ARG A 35 15.56 -9.20 8.92
N ALA A 36 15.70 -8.72 7.69
CA ALA A 36 16.45 -7.50 7.38
C ALA A 36 15.63 -6.22 7.59
N LEU A 37 14.35 -6.35 7.93
CA LEU A 37 13.45 -5.22 8.10
C LEU A 37 13.51 -4.66 9.52
N VAL A 38 13.65 -3.34 9.62
CA VAL A 38 13.47 -2.60 10.86
C VAL A 38 11.98 -2.34 11.04
N MET A 39 11.36 -2.99 12.04
CA MET A 39 9.94 -2.83 12.33
C MET A 39 9.67 -1.46 12.94
N ILE A 40 8.67 -0.76 12.40
CA ILE A 40 8.24 0.56 12.90
C ILE A 40 6.86 0.51 13.53
N ALA A 41 6.01 -0.43 13.14
CA ALA A 41 4.66 -0.57 13.67
C ALA A 41 4.11 -1.98 13.41
N SER A 42 3.03 -2.31 14.11
CA SER A 42 2.16 -3.44 13.78
C SER A 42 0.69 -3.00 13.74
N ALA A 43 -0.13 -3.70 12.97
CA ALA A 43 -1.57 -3.54 12.97
C ALA A 43 -2.27 -4.86 12.68
N THR A 44 -3.47 -5.02 13.25
CA THR A 44 -4.31 -6.19 12.95
C THR A 44 -5.29 -5.84 11.82
N VAL A 45 -5.27 -6.62 10.75
CA VAL A 45 -6.20 -6.47 9.61
C VAL A 45 -6.88 -7.81 9.36
N ALA A 46 -8.21 -7.84 9.50
CA ALA A 46 -9.03 -9.04 9.29
C ALA A 46 -8.44 -10.29 9.98
N ASP A 47 -8.21 -10.15 11.29
CA ASP A 47 -7.70 -11.20 12.20
C ASP A 47 -6.28 -11.69 11.88
N ARG A 48 -5.52 -10.94 11.07
CA ARG A 48 -4.10 -11.18 10.84
C ARG A 48 -3.27 -10.00 11.31
N GLU A 49 -2.23 -10.28 12.06
CA GLU A 49 -1.24 -9.28 12.43
C GLU A 49 -0.30 -9.01 11.26
N LEU A 50 -0.21 -7.73 10.91
CA LEU A 50 0.70 -7.17 9.94
C LEU A 50 1.77 -6.35 10.66
N LEU A 51 2.99 -6.54 10.24
CA LEU A 51 4.16 -5.79 10.65
C LEU A 51 4.58 -4.87 9.52
N PHE A 52 4.81 -3.61 9.85
CA PHE A 52 5.30 -2.60 8.91
C PHE A 52 6.77 -2.36 9.20
N GLY A 53 7.60 -2.53 8.18
CA GLY A 53 9.05 -2.42 8.33
C GLY A 53 9.74 -1.74 7.16
N LEU A 54 10.91 -1.22 7.43
CA LEU A 54 11.74 -0.52 6.44
C LEU A 54 13.05 -1.29 6.25
N ILE A 55 13.55 -1.30 5.01
CA ILE A 55 14.96 -1.61 4.78
C ILE A 55 15.68 -0.26 4.76
N PRO A 56 16.72 -0.05 5.59
CA PRO A 56 17.52 1.16 5.55
C PRO A 56 17.98 1.45 4.11
N HIS A 57 17.91 2.73 3.72
CA HIS A 57 18.26 3.22 2.37
C HIS A 57 17.32 2.78 1.22
N HIS A 58 16.21 2.11 1.50
CA HIS A 58 15.16 1.84 0.51
C HIS A 58 13.89 2.62 0.82
N PRO A 59 13.32 3.37 -0.15
CA PRO A 59 12.13 4.21 0.05
C PRO A 59 10.82 3.40 -0.04
N ARG A 60 10.79 2.20 0.55
CA ARG A 60 9.64 1.29 0.51
C ARG A 60 9.31 0.82 1.91
N LEU A 61 8.04 0.96 2.28
CA LEU A 61 7.53 0.37 3.52
C LEU A 61 7.04 -1.03 3.23
N TRP A 62 7.71 -2.02 3.78
CA TRP A 62 7.37 -3.43 3.63
C TRP A 62 6.26 -3.82 4.60
N VAL A 63 5.40 -4.72 4.13
CA VAL A 63 4.33 -5.33 4.92
C VAL A 63 4.58 -6.83 5.01
N VAL A 64 4.59 -7.32 6.23
CA VAL A 64 4.88 -8.70 6.57
C VAL A 64 3.78 -9.22 7.49
N PHE A 65 3.34 -10.46 7.33
CA PHE A 65 2.52 -11.14 8.32
C PHE A 65 3.39 -11.63 9.47
N ALA A 66 2.91 -11.48 10.70
CA ALA A 66 3.62 -12.00 11.87
C ALA A 66 3.63 -13.54 11.91
N GLU A 67 2.54 -14.18 11.47
CA GLU A 67 2.30 -15.62 11.68
C GLU A 67 1.93 -16.41 10.42
N CYS A 68 2.10 -15.85 9.21
CA CYS A 68 1.74 -16.54 7.95
C CYS A 68 2.98 -16.82 7.09
N GLU A 69 2.95 -17.95 6.37
CA GLU A 69 3.91 -18.23 5.29
C GLU A 69 3.24 -18.11 3.90
N PRO A 70 3.86 -17.43 2.92
CA PRO A 70 5.09 -16.64 3.05
C PRO A 70 4.85 -15.40 3.94
N PRO A 71 5.85 -14.97 4.73
CA PRO A 71 5.67 -13.85 5.65
C PRO A 71 5.50 -12.52 4.90
N ILE A 72 6.11 -12.36 3.73
CA ILE A 72 6.04 -11.10 3.00
C ILE A 72 4.73 -11.00 2.23
N LEU A 73 3.96 -9.95 2.53
CA LEU A 73 2.84 -9.56 1.71
C LEU A 73 3.31 -8.75 0.49
N GLY A 74 4.15 -7.75 0.74
CA GLY A 74 4.61 -6.82 -0.27
C GLY A 74 5.12 -5.51 0.31
N HIS A 75 4.95 -4.41 -0.42
CA HIS A 75 5.41 -3.08 0.01
C HIS A 75 4.47 -1.97 -0.42
N LEU A 76 4.53 -0.85 0.28
CA LEU A 76 3.88 0.39 -0.06
C LEU A 76 4.88 1.43 -0.57
N THR A 77 4.40 2.23 -1.51
CA THR A 77 5.07 3.43 -2.02
C THR A 77 4.11 4.62 -1.92
N GLY A 78 4.62 5.85 -2.11
CA GLY A 78 3.78 7.05 -2.06
C GLY A 78 3.30 7.44 -0.66
N LEU A 79 4.01 7.03 0.39
CA LEU A 79 3.69 7.38 1.79
C LEU A 79 4.11 8.79 2.19
N SER A 80 4.98 9.44 1.41
CA SER A 80 5.32 10.85 1.61
C SER A 80 4.19 11.75 1.15
N ASP A 81 3.94 12.81 1.91
CA ASP A 81 3.00 13.86 1.57
C ASP A 81 3.18 14.34 0.12
N ALA A 82 2.08 14.66 -0.57
CA ALA A 82 2.04 15.00 -2.00
C ALA A 82 2.97 16.18 -2.40
N THR A 83 3.54 16.85 -1.41
CA THR A 83 4.43 18.00 -1.51
C THR A 83 5.92 17.66 -1.69
N PHE A 84 6.41 16.48 -1.28
CA PHE A 84 7.86 16.21 -1.29
C PHE A 84 8.35 15.35 -2.48
N ASN A 85 7.49 14.54 -3.09
CA ASN A 85 7.86 13.69 -4.21
C ASN A 85 6.92 13.92 -5.40
N GLY A 86 7.34 14.75 -6.36
CA GLY A 86 6.77 14.80 -7.71
C GLY A 86 7.03 13.53 -8.55
N GLY A 87 7.32 12.40 -7.89
CA GLY A 87 7.63 11.12 -8.51
C GLY A 87 6.44 10.19 -8.47
N THR A 88 5.46 10.42 -9.34
CA THR A 88 4.53 9.35 -9.73
C THR A 88 5.33 8.29 -10.49
N SER A 89 5.23 7.02 -10.07
CA SER A 89 5.74 5.94 -10.90
C SER A 89 4.96 5.95 -12.23
N PRO A 90 5.63 5.98 -13.40
CA PRO A 90 4.94 6.01 -14.68
C PRO A 90 4.07 4.75 -14.82
N GLY A 91 2.74 4.95 -14.87
CA GLY A 91 1.74 3.88 -14.88
C GLY A 91 0.89 3.76 -13.60
N SER A 92 1.18 4.56 -12.57
CA SER A 92 0.32 4.70 -11.39
C SER A 92 -1.01 5.37 -11.77
N ALA A 93 -2.13 4.68 -11.52
CA ALA A 93 -3.48 5.21 -11.69
C ALA A 93 -3.97 5.99 -10.46
N THR A 94 -3.09 6.22 -9.49
CA THR A 94 -3.40 6.71 -8.15
C THR A 94 -3.07 8.21 -8.07
N ALA A 95 -3.87 8.99 -7.34
CA ALA A 95 -3.63 10.42 -7.21
C ALA A 95 -2.29 10.70 -6.49
N PRO A 96 -1.61 11.82 -6.77
CA PRO A 96 -0.40 12.20 -6.04
C PRO A 96 -0.71 12.26 -4.53
N GLY A 97 0.08 11.55 -3.72
CA GLY A 97 -0.09 11.45 -2.27
C GLY A 97 -0.99 10.31 -1.78
N GLU A 98 -1.54 9.48 -2.67
CA GLU A 98 -2.24 8.27 -2.27
C GLU A 98 -1.26 7.07 -2.25
N PRO A 99 -1.23 6.28 -1.15
CA PRO A 99 -0.30 5.16 -1.03
C PRO A 99 -0.69 4.03 -1.98
N GLU A 100 0.30 3.47 -2.67
CA GLU A 100 0.13 2.30 -3.53
C GLU A 100 0.55 1.04 -2.79
N LEU A 101 -0.26 -0.02 -2.88
CA LEU A 101 0.04 -1.32 -2.28
C LEU A 101 0.47 -2.28 -3.38
N HIS A 102 1.74 -2.68 -3.35
CA HIS A 102 2.34 -3.64 -4.27
C HIS A 102 2.44 -4.99 -3.57
N ILE A 103 1.77 -6.01 -4.11
CA ILE A 103 1.80 -7.37 -3.57
C ILE A 103 2.85 -8.18 -4.31
N THR A 104 3.82 -8.71 -3.57
CA THR A 104 4.91 -9.53 -4.13
C THR A 104 4.61 -11.02 -4.04
N ALA A 105 3.83 -11.45 -3.05
CA ALA A 105 3.42 -12.83 -2.86
C ALA A 105 2.01 -13.06 -3.46
N PRO A 106 1.88 -13.75 -4.60
CA PRO A 106 0.58 -13.98 -5.23
C PRO A 106 -0.38 -14.79 -4.34
N GLU A 107 0.14 -15.57 -3.38
CA GLU A 107 -0.64 -16.36 -2.41
C GLU A 107 -1.54 -15.48 -1.53
N HIS A 108 -1.14 -14.23 -1.29
CA HIS A 108 -1.88 -13.29 -0.45
C HIS A 108 -2.76 -12.31 -1.23
N LEU A 109 -2.74 -12.41 -2.56
CA LEU A 109 -3.45 -11.50 -3.45
C LEU A 109 -4.98 -11.66 -3.35
N ASP A 110 -5.47 -12.88 -3.21
CA ASP A 110 -6.90 -13.12 -3.03
C ASP A 110 -7.37 -12.65 -1.65
N TRP A 111 -6.56 -12.87 -0.61
CA TRP A 111 -6.88 -12.41 0.74
C TRP A 111 -6.96 -10.87 0.81
N THR A 112 -6.04 -10.15 0.19
CA THR A 112 -5.98 -8.68 0.21
C THR A 112 -7.09 -7.99 -0.59
N ARG A 113 -7.60 -8.62 -1.64
CA ARG A 113 -8.70 -8.08 -2.47
C ARG A 113 -10.06 -8.13 -1.78
N LEU A 114 -10.22 -9.00 -0.78
CA LEU A 114 -11.49 -9.19 -0.09
C LEU A 114 -11.75 -8.08 0.92
N GLY A 115 -13.00 -7.62 1.00
CA GLY A 115 -13.52 -6.85 2.14
C GLY A 115 -12.83 -5.52 2.44
N GLY A 116 -12.23 -4.84 1.46
CA GLY A 116 -11.56 -3.54 1.67
C GLY A 116 -10.28 -3.64 2.52
N ARG A 117 -9.69 -4.83 2.62
CA ARG A 117 -8.45 -5.07 3.37
C ARG A 117 -7.29 -4.25 2.79
N SER A 118 -7.16 -4.16 1.48
CA SER A 118 -6.18 -3.30 0.81
C SER A 118 -6.26 -1.83 1.27
N ALA A 119 -7.47 -1.27 1.36
CA ALA A 119 -7.69 0.10 1.84
C ALA A 119 -7.32 0.25 3.33
N THR A 120 -7.62 -0.77 4.13
CA THR A 120 -7.26 -0.82 5.56
C THR A 120 -5.75 -0.87 5.73
N ILE A 121 -5.05 -1.76 5.02
CA ILE A 121 -3.59 -1.87 5.03
C ILE A 121 -2.94 -0.54 4.67
N LYS A 122 -3.43 0.12 3.61
CA LYS A 122 -2.96 1.44 3.19
C LYS A 122 -3.12 2.48 4.29
N ARG A 123 -4.28 2.51 4.97
CA ARG A 123 -4.54 3.46 6.06
C ARG A 123 -3.63 3.22 7.26
N GLU A 124 -3.51 1.97 7.71
CA GLU A 124 -2.63 1.63 8.84
C GLU A 124 -1.16 1.90 8.52
N ALA A 125 -0.73 1.63 7.27
CA ALA A 125 0.61 1.95 6.81
C ALA A 125 0.92 3.46 6.83
N VAL A 126 -0.02 4.30 6.38
CA VAL A 126 0.12 5.77 6.45
C VAL A 126 0.20 6.24 7.89
N ALA A 127 -0.67 5.72 8.77
CA ALA A 127 -0.66 6.07 10.19
C ALA A 127 0.66 5.68 10.86
N ALA A 128 1.18 4.48 10.57
CA ALA A 128 2.47 4.00 11.04
C ALA A 128 3.63 4.88 10.56
N TRP A 129 3.63 5.23 9.27
CA TRP A 129 4.65 6.10 8.69
C TRP A 129 4.65 7.50 9.32
N GLN A 130 3.47 8.12 9.46
CA GLN A 130 3.33 9.44 10.08
C GLN A 130 3.66 9.44 11.58
N ALA A 131 3.42 8.33 12.29
CA ALA A 131 3.85 8.18 13.68
C ALA A 131 5.38 8.12 13.77
N ALA A 132 6.01 7.25 12.99
CA ALA A 132 7.46 7.14 12.95
C ALA A 132 8.15 8.45 12.53
N GLN A 133 7.56 9.18 11.57
CA GLN A 133 8.08 10.47 11.14
C GLN A 133 8.02 11.52 12.26
N ARG A 134 6.91 11.60 13.02
CA ARG A 134 6.80 12.51 14.17
C ARG A 134 7.81 12.18 15.26
N ASP A 135 8.05 10.91 15.53
CA ASP A 135 9.04 10.47 16.52
C ASP A 135 10.47 10.84 16.11
N CYS A 136 10.75 10.90 14.80
CA CYS A 136 12.04 11.34 14.27
C CYS A 136 12.20 12.87 14.18
N GLU A 137 11.12 13.60 13.92
CA GLU A 137 11.15 15.05 13.69
C GLU A 137 11.12 15.91 14.96
N GLY A 138 10.66 15.37 16.10
CA GLY A 138 10.86 15.93 17.44
C GLY A 138 10.35 17.36 17.65
#